data_AF-A0A839V9D3-F1
#
_entry.id   AF-A0A839V9D3-F1
#
_cell.length_a   1.000
_cell.length_b   1.000
_cell.length_c   1.000
_cell.angle_alpha   90.00
_cell.angle_beta   90.00
_cell.angle_gamma   90.00
#
_symmetry.space_group_name_H-M   'P 1'
#
loop_
_entity.id
_entity.type
_entity.pdbx_description
1 polymer ?
#
loop_
_entity_poly.entity_id
_entity_poly.type
_entity_poly.pdbx_seq_one_letter_code
_entity_poly.pdbx_strand_id
1 'polypeptide(L)'
;MIKPLALLLATALVPSLAMSDTLELPADAEITVQVIDTLTLDNATPRHDDIVLRPVANSDARHRLPDYCVVIGDAQRDGERIRLTTKALTCIETEGSESEIYSGEFSAGAYDRDGHFGLDACQAERCTLRPEHHFTLRLASPIRIEEQVNPSAEINAERRRADEAAEAGDD
;
A
#
# COMPACT_ATOMS: atom_id res chain seq x y z
N MET A 1 37.94 -56.69 20.65
CA MET A 1 36.53 -56.39 20.35
C MET A 1 36.32 -54.90 20.52
N ILE A 2 36.28 -54.15 19.42
CA ILE A 2 36.13 -52.68 19.40
C ILE A 2 34.65 -52.38 19.19
N LYS A 3 34.04 -51.62 20.10
CA LYS A 3 32.62 -51.25 20.09
C LYS A 3 32.53 -49.85 19.46
N PRO A 4 31.82 -49.64 18.33
CA PRO A 4 31.75 -48.32 17.73
C PRO A 4 30.74 -47.46 18.51
N LEU A 5 31.20 -46.27 18.87
CA LEU A 5 30.46 -45.20 19.51
C LEU A 5 29.55 -44.55 18.46
N ALA A 6 28.24 -44.78 18.57
CA ALA A 6 27.24 -44.10 17.72
C ALA A 6 27.04 -42.67 18.25
N LEU A 7 27.63 -41.69 17.58
CA LEU A 7 27.43 -40.27 17.83
C LEU A 7 26.19 -39.82 17.02
N LEU A 8 25.03 -39.75 17.67
CA LEU A 8 23.82 -39.13 17.09
C LEU A 8 23.94 -37.61 17.24
N LEU A 9 24.37 -36.93 16.18
CA LEU A 9 24.18 -35.48 16.05
C LEU A 9 22.71 -35.21 15.75
N ALA A 10 21.97 -34.71 16.74
CA ALA A 10 20.67 -34.11 16.53
C ALA A 10 20.88 -32.74 15.87
N THR A 11 20.63 -32.64 14.56
CA THR A 11 20.51 -31.37 13.86
C THR A 11 19.26 -30.67 14.36
N ALA A 12 19.43 -29.62 15.16
CA ALA A 12 18.35 -28.72 15.51
C ALA A 12 17.90 -27.99 14.23
N LEU A 13 16.70 -28.31 13.73
CA LEU A 13 16.01 -27.47 12.75
C LEU A 13 15.63 -26.18 13.48
N VAL A 14 16.45 -25.15 13.32
CA VAL A 14 16.06 -23.79 13.69
C VAL A 14 15.05 -23.34 12.64
N PRO A 15 13.79 -23.05 12.99
CA PRO A 15 12.88 -22.43 12.05
C PRO A 15 13.45 -21.06 11.69
N SER A 16 13.80 -20.88 10.43
CA SER A 16 14.14 -19.58 9.87
C SER A 16 12.94 -18.67 10.06
N LEU A 17 13.04 -17.76 11.02
CA LEU A 17 12.12 -16.63 11.17
C LEU A 17 12.25 -15.81 9.90
N ALA A 18 11.31 -15.97 8.96
CA ALA A 18 11.14 -15.03 7.87
C ALA A 18 10.89 -13.66 8.52
N MET A 19 11.83 -12.73 8.35
CA MET A 19 11.58 -11.34 8.67
C MET A 19 10.57 -10.88 7.61
N SER A 20 9.32 -10.65 8.01
CA SER A 20 8.31 -10.09 7.12
C SER A 20 8.79 -8.70 6.68
N ASP A 21 8.86 -8.47 5.36
CA ASP A 21 9.10 -7.12 4.87
C ASP A 21 7.96 -6.22 5.33
N THR A 22 8.30 -4.98 5.66
CA THR A 22 7.39 -4.05 6.35
C THR A 22 7.41 -2.72 5.62
N LEU A 23 6.24 -2.26 5.19
CA LEU A 23 6.09 -0.94 4.59
C LEU A 23 6.11 0.12 5.70
N GLU A 24 7.15 0.95 5.72
CA GLU A 24 7.33 2.03 6.68
C GLU A 24 7.35 3.40 5.99
N LEU A 25 6.57 4.35 6.52
CA LEU A 25 6.73 5.76 6.19
C LEU A 25 6.79 6.60 7.47
N PRO A 26 7.65 7.63 7.53
CA PRO A 26 7.72 8.51 8.67
C PRO A 26 6.46 9.39 8.78
N ALA A 27 6.30 10.03 9.94
CA ALA A 27 5.40 11.17 10.06
C ALA A 27 5.79 12.24 9.03
N ASP A 28 4.81 13.01 8.54
CA ASP A 28 5.02 14.07 7.54
C ASP A 28 5.59 13.58 6.20
N ALA A 29 5.59 12.26 5.95
CA ALA A 29 5.83 11.73 4.62
C ALA A 29 4.83 12.35 3.65
N GLU A 30 5.35 12.77 2.51
CA GLU A 30 4.58 13.39 1.44
C GLU A 30 4.61 12.47 0.23
N ILE A 31 3.41 12.14 -0.27
CA ILE A 31 3.20 11.31 -1.46
C ILE A 31 2.29 12.07 -2.43
N THR A 32 2.57 11.97 -3.73
CA THR A 32 1.67 12.54 -4.75
C THR A 32 0.65 11.50 -5.14
N VAL A 33 -0.62 11.91 -5.18
CA VAL A 33 -1.73 11.04 -5.56
C VAL A 33 -2.67 11.79 -6.51
N GLN A 34 -3.62 11.02 -7.05
CA GLN A 34 -4.75 11.51 -7.83
C GLN A 34 -6.00 10.70 -7.47
N VAL A 35 -7.18 11.26 -7.76
CA VAL A 35 -8.43 10.48 -7.73
C VAL A 35 -8.46 9.50 -8.91
N ILE A 36 -9.07 8.33 -8.72
CA ILE A 36 -9.30 7.39 -9.83
C ILE A 36 -10.47 7.86 -10.69
N ASP A 37 -11.57 8.27 -10.04
CA ASP A 37 -12.78 8.75 -10.68
C ASP A 37 -12.99 10.25 -10.41
N THR A 38 -13.73 10.92 -11.30
CA THR A 38 -14.07 12.32 -11.10
C THR A 38 -14.96 12.48 -9.87
N LEU A 39 -14.49 13.27 -8.90
CA LEU A 39 -15.25 13.64 -7.71
C LEU A 39 -15.89 15.01 -7.93
N THR A 40 -17.20 15.11 -7.69
CA THR A 40 -17.93 16.39 -7.68
C THR A 40 -18.56 16.61 -6.31
N LEU A 41 -18.38 17.81 -5.74
CA LEU A 41 -18.98 18.21 -4.47
C LEU A 41 -19.70 19.54 -4.66
N ASP A 42 -20.89 19.69 -4.08
CA ASP A 42 -21.66 20.94 -4.11
C ASP A 42 -22.49 21.11 -2.83
N ASN A 43 -23.38 22.11 -2.80
CA ASN A 43 -24.25 22.35 -1.63
C ASN A 43 -25.22 21.20 -1.34
N ALA A 44 -25.64 20.44 -2.36
CA ALA A 44 -26.58 19.33 -2.21
C ALA A 44 -25.85 18.04 -1.83
N THR A 45 -24.63 17.84 -2.35
CA THR A 45 -23.76 16.71 -2.01
C THR A 45 -22.39 17.22 -1.58
N PRO A 46 -22.27 17.73 -0.33
CA PRO A 46 -21.04 18.37 0.14
C PRO A 46 -19.99 17.37 0.61
N ARG A 47 -20.30 16.08 0.65
CA ARG A 47 -19.41 15.02 1.15
C ARG A 47 -19.55 13.75 0.32
N HIS A 48 -18.43 13.09 0.08
CA HIS A 48 -18.34 11.74 -0.46
C HIS A 48 -17.36 10.92 0.39
N ASP A 49 -17.83 9.78 0.85
CA ASP A 49 -17.02 8.80 1.58
C ASP A 49 -16.50 7.73 0.61
N ASP A 50 -15.47 7.02 1.02
CA ASP A 50 -14.90 5.88 0.29
C ASP A 50 -14.40 6.23 -1.13
N ILE A 51 -13.88 7.44 -1.31
CA ILE A 51 -13.23 7.81 -2.56
C ILE A 51 -11.90 7.07 -2.71
N VAL A 52 -11.59 6.73 -3.95
CA VAL A 52 -10.42 5.93 -4.29
C VAL A 52 -9.34 6.80 -4.92
N LEU A 53 -8.16 6.76 -4.34
CA LEU A 53 -6.98 7.48 -4.80
C LEU A 53 -5.89 6.49 -5.24
N ARG A 54 -5.09 6.93 -6.19
CA ARG A 54 -3.92 6.19 -6.68
C ARG A 54 -2.66 7.04 -6.54
N PRO A 55 -1.56 6.51 -5.97
CA PRO A 55 -0.26 7.17 -6.00
C PRO A 55 0.28 7.35 -7.41
N VAL A 56 1.03 8.43 -7.63
CA VAL A 56 1.66 8.72 -8.90
C VAL A 56 3.10 8.17 -8.87
N ALA A 57 3.37 7.09 -9.62
CA ALA A 57 4.63 6.34 -9.55
C ALA A 57 5.90 7.17 -9.83
N ASN A 58 5.81 8.17 -10.72
CA ASN A 58 6.94 9.01 -11.14
C ASN A 58 6.78 10.47 -10.69
N SER A 59 6.32 10.70 -9.46
CA SER A 59 6.26 12.06 -8.93
C SER A 59 7.58 12.49 -8.30
N ASP A 60 7.79 13.81 -8.22
CA ASP A 60 8.87 14.42 -7.45
C ASP A 60 8.61 14.38 -5.93
N ALA A 61 7.68 13.53 -5.46
CA ALA A 61 7.37 13.40 -4.04
C ALA A 61 8.57 12.90 -3.25
N ARG A 62 8.68 13.35 -2.00
CA ARG A 62 9.78 12.99 -1.10
C ARG A 62 9.80 11.49 -0.79
N HIS A 63 8.63 10.86 -0.77
CA HIS A 63 8.46 9.44 -0.48
C HIS A 63 7.64 8.78 -1.58
N ARG A 64 7.91 7.49 -1.81
CA ARG A 64 7.21 6.67 -2.78
C ARG A 64 6.58 5.48 -2.09
N LEU A 65 5.44 5.08 -2.62
CA LEU A 65 4.77 3.83 -2.30
C LEU A 65 5.05 2.82 -3.43
N PRO A 66 4.84 1.51 -3.20
CA PRO A 66 4.83 0.52 -4.28
C PRO A 66 3.96 0.93 -5.48
N ASP A 67 4.27 0.38 -6.65
CA ASP A 67 3.64 0.79 -7.91
C ASP A 67 2.12 0.55 -7.93
N TYR A 68 1.67 -0.52 -7.27
CA TYR A 68 0.25 -0.91 -7.23
C TYR A 68 -0.35 -0.63 -5.87
N CYS A 69 -0.60 0.65 -5.60
CA CYS A 69 -1.26 1.09 -4.38
C CYS A 69 -2.61 1.76 -4.64
N VAL A 70 -3.53 1.52 -3.71
CA VAL A 70 -4.84 2.15 -3.64
C VAL A 70 -5.02 2.72 -2.24
N VAL A 71 -5.41 3.99 -2.17
CA VAL A 71 -5.72 4.67 -0.91
C VAL A 71 -7.21 4.98 -0.89
N ILE A 72 -7.87 4.66 0.22
CA ILE A 72 -9.27 5.00 0.46
C ILE A 72 -9.34 6.18 1.41
N GLY A 73 -10.20 7.14 1.09
CA GLY A 73 -10.43 8.31 1.92
C GLY A 73 -11.83 8.86 1.79
N ASP A 74 -12.06 9.98 2.47
CA ASP A 74 -13.31 10.73 2.43
C ASP A 74 -12.99 12.17 2.02
N ALA A 75 -13.89 12.79 1.28
CA ALA A 75 -13.77 14.16 0.82
C ALA A 75 -15.00 14.97 1.19
N GLN A 76 -14.75 16.21 1.62
CA GLN A 76 -15.79 17.14 2.02
C GLN A 76 -15.46 18.53 1.49
N ARG A 77 -16.49 19.24 1.00
CA ARG A 77 -16.40 20.65 0.69
C ARG A 77 -16.37 21.46 1.99
N ASP A 78 -15.37 22.30 2.13
CA ASP A 78 -15.18 23.25 3.22
C ASP A 78 -14.95 24.65 2.64
N GLY A 79 -16.03 25.42 2.52
CA GLY A 79 -16.00 26.72 1.84
C GLY A 79 -15.61 26.59 0.37
N GLU A 80 -14.46 27.17 0.01
CA GLU A 80 -13.89 27.19 -1.33
C GLU A 80 -12.82 26.11 -1.54
N ARG A 81 -12.63 25.19 -0.60
CA ARG A 81 -11.67 24.09 -0.73
C ARG A 81 -12.31 22.74 -0.48
N ILE A 82 -11.65 21.69 -0.98
CA ILE A 82 -11.99 20.31 -0.64
C ILE A 82 -11.04 19.85 0.46
N ARG A 83 -11.57 19.49 1.62
CA ARG A 83 -10.83 18.74 2.64
C ARG A 83 -10.92 17.26 2.30
N LEU A 84 -9.76 16.61 2.26
CA LEU A 84 -9.66 15.18 2.03
C LEU A 84 -8.79 14.57 3.11
N THR A 85 -9.30 13.48 3.70
CA THR A 85 -8.60 12.66 4.69
C THR A 85 -8.63 11.21 4.27
N THR A 86 -7.57 10.47 4.53
CA THR A 86 -7.48 9.05 4.19
C THR A 86 -7.72 8.17 5.42
N LYS A 87 -8.09 6.91 5.17
CA LYS A 87 -8.35 5.92 6.22
C LYS A 87 -7.61 4.60 6.04
N ALA A 88 -7.42 4.17 4.80
CA ALA A 88 -6.81 2.88 4.51
C ALA A 88 -5.91 2.94 3.27
N LEU A 89 -4.91 2.07 3.25
CA LEU A 89 -4.01 1.86 2.13
C LEU A 89 -3.93 0.35 1.87
N THR A 90 -3.93 -0.02 0.59
CA THR A 90 -3.56 -1.35 0.13
C THR A 90 -2.52 -1.20 -0.98
N CYS A 91 -1.41 -1.89 -0.85
CA CYS A 91 -0.33 -1.95 -1.82
C CYS A 91 -0.01 -3.38 -2.18
N ILE A 92 0.34 -3.61 -3.45
CA ILE A 92 0.84 -4.87 -3.95
C ILE A 92 2.23 -4.58 -4.54
N GLU A 93 3.26 -5.16 -3.94
CA GLU A 93 4.60 -5.17 -4.53
C GLU A 93 4.69 -6.34 -5.49
N THR A 94 5.25 -6.10 -6.66
CA THR A 94 5.38 -7.11 -7.73
C THR A 94 6.84 -7.36 -8.12
N GLU A 95 7.78 -6.59 -7.56
CA GLU A 95 9.20 -6.88 -7.68
C GLU A 95 9.56 -8.16 -6.91
N GLY A 96 9.71 -9.29 -7.61
CA GLY A 96 10.08 -10.56 -7.00
C GLY A 96 9.45 -11.78 -7.67
N SER A 97 9.65 -12.97 -7.09
CA SER A 97 8.99 -14.21 -7.54
C SER A 97 7.55 -14.36 -7.02
N GLU A 98 7.19 -13.58 -6.00
CA GLU A 98 5.90 -13.60 -5.32
C GLU A 98 5.48 -12.15 -5.03
N SER A 99 4.18 -11.88 -5.03
CA SER A 99 3.67 -10.53 -4.76
C SER A 99 3.48 -10.32 -3.26
N GLU A 100 4.00 -9.24 -2.71
CA GLU A 100 3.81 -8.88 -1.30
C GLU A 100 2.58 -7.98 -1.19
N ILE A 101 1.74 -8.22 -0.18
CA ILE A 101 0.50 -7.45 0.01
C ILE A 101 0.59 -6.68 1.31
N TYR A 102 0.57 -5.35 1.24
CA TYR A 102 0.56 -4.48 2.41
C TYR A 102 -0.81 -3.83 2.53
N SER A 103 -1.56 -4.08 3.61
CA SER A 103 -2.84 -3.42 3.81
C SER A 103 -3.08 -3.07 5.28
N GLY A 104 -3.44 -1.81 5.53
CA GLY A 104 -3.58 -1.28 6.88
C GLY A 104 -4.18 0.12 6.92
N GLU A 105 -4.24 0.68 8.13
CA GLU A 105 -4.69 2.05 8.35
C GLU A 105 -3.71 3.07 7.77
N PHE A 106 -4.25 4.13 7.17
CA PHE A 106 -3.44 5.18 6.53
C PHE A 106 -4.10 6.54 6.75
N SER A 107 -3.55 7.31 7.70
CA SER A 107 -4.07 8.62 8.09
C SER A 107 -3.22 9.75 7.51
N ALA A 108 -3.75 10.43 6.50
CA ALA A 108 -3.13 11.54 5.82
C ALA A 108 -4.17 12.60 5.45
N GLY A 109 -3.71 13.84 5.33
CA GLY A 109 -4.51 14.96 4.83
C GLY A 109 -4.01 15.42 3.46
N ALA A 110 -4.92 15.91 2.62
CA ALA A 110 -4.56 16.47 1.33
C ALA A 110 -4.11 17.94 1.42
N TYR A 111 -3.05 18.26 0.69
CA TYR A 111 -2.47 19.58 0.54
C TYR A 111 -2.33 19.89 -0.95
N ASP A 112 -2.65 21.12 -1.30
CA ASP A 112 -2.53 21.61 -2.67
C ASP A 112 -1.09 22.07 -2.97
N ARG A 113 -0.82 22.44 -4.23
CA ARG A 113 0.49 22.88 -4.72
C ARG A 113 0.98 24.16 -4.08
N ASP A 114 0.08 24.96 -3.52
CA ASP A 114 0.39 26.15 -2.72
C ASP A 114 0.85 25.80 -1.29
N GLY A 115 0.81 24.51 -0.91
CA GLY A 115 1.17 24.03 0.42
C GLY A 115 0.08 24.20 1.48
N HIS A 116 -1.08 24.75 1.12
CA HIS A 116 -2.20 24.89 2.04
C HIS A 116 -2.98 23.58 2.19
N PHE A 117 -3.53 23.39 3.38
CA PHE A 117 -4.41 22.27 3.66
C PHE A 117 -5.72 22.39 2.87
N GLY A 118 -6.15 21.29 2.27
CA GLY A 118 -7.30 21.23 1.37
C GLY A 118 -6.96 21.70 -0.05
N LEU A 119 -7.78 21.27 -1.00
CA LEU A 119 -7.54 21.43 -2.44
C LEU A 119 -8.36 22.59 -3.02
N ASP A 120 -7.70 23.50 -3.75
CA ASP A 120 -8.34 24.60 -4.47
C ASP A 120 -8.91 24.12 -5.81
N ALA A 121 -10.02 23.38 -5.72
CA ALA A 121 -10.69 22.77 -6.88
C ALA A 121 -12.15 23.22 -7.00
N CYS A 122 -12.52 24.30 -6.31
CA CYS A 122 -13.88 24.82 -6.29
C CYS A 122 -14.02 26.01 -7.25
N GLN A 123 -15.08 25.99 -8.05
CA GLN A 123 -15.49 27.10 -8.89
C GLN A 123 -16.94 27.44 -8.55
N ALA A 124 -17.15 28.62 -7.97
CA ALA A 124 -18.43 29.05 -7.41
C ALA A 124 -18.98 28.01 -6.41
N GLU A 125 -20.14 27.43 -6.69
CA GLU A 125 -20.82 26.50 -5.77
C GLU A 125 -20.47 25.02 -5.99
N ARG A 126 -19.54 24.72 -6.90
CA ARG A 126 -19.18 23.34 -7.26
C ARG A 126 -17.67 23.14 -7.22
N CYS A 127 -17.26 22.05 -6.59
CA CYS A 127 -15.88 21.58 -6.60
C CYS A 127 -15.74 20.33 -7.44
N THR A 128 -14.64 20.22 -8.18
CA THR A 128 -14.41 19.07 -9.05
C THR A 128 -12.94 18.65 -9.04
N LEU A 129 -12.67 17.43 -8.57
CA LEU A 129 -11.38 16.76 -8.74
C LEU A 129 -11.49 15.76 -9.88
N ARG A 130 -10.61 15.89 -10.86
CA ARG A 130 -10.52 14.96 -11.98
C ARG A 130 -9.27 14.10 -11.85
N PRO A 131 -9.19 12.94 -12.52
CA PRO A 131 -8.02 12.07 -12.46
C PRO A 131 -6.71 12.74 -12.89
N GLU A 132 -6.76 13.82 -13.67
CA GLU A 132 -5.58 14.59 -14.08
C GLU A 132 -5.07 15.55 -12.99
N HIS A 133 -5.84 15.77 -11.93
CA HIS A 133 -5.44 16.61 -10.81
C HIS A 133 -4.55 15.82 -9.85
N HIS A 134 -3.28 16.18 -9.80
CA HIS A 134 -2.32 15.64 -8.84
C HIS A 134 -2.23 16.55 -7.62
N PHE A 135 -2.22 15.96 -6.43
CA PHE A 135 -2.07 16.68 -5.16
C PHE A 135 -1.27 15.85 -4.16
N THR A 136 -0.85 16.48 -3.08
CA THR A 136 0.01 15.85 -2.08
C THR A 136 -0.83 15.36 -0.91
N LEU A 137 -0.62 14.11 -0.49
CA LEU A 137 -1.03 13.66 0.83
C LEU A 137 0.16 13.79 1.78
N ARG A 138 -0.10 14.32 2.97
CA ARG A 138 0.86 14.35 4.07
C ARG A 138 0.36 13.50 5.23
N LEU A 139 1.17 12.54 5.65
CA LEU A 139 0.85 11.65 6.76
C LEU A 139 0.75 12.43 8.08
N ALA A 140 -0.27 12.12 8.88
CA ALA A 140 -0.45 12.69 10.21
C ALA A 140 0.40 12.00 11.29
N SER A 141 0.76 10.73 11.05
CA SER A 141 1.53 9.87 11.94
C SER A 141 2.39 8.92 11.13
N PRO A 142 3.49 8.37 11.68
CA PRO A 142 4.22 7.33 10.97
C PRO A 142 3.32 6.11 10.76
N ILE A 143 3.57 5.36 9.69
CA ILE A 143 2.92 4.07 9.46
C ILE A 143 3.96 2.96 9.44
N ARG A 144 3.50 1.79 9.87
CA ARG A 144 4.21 0.51 9.77
C ARG A 144 3.16 -0.53 9.43
N ILE A 145 3.20 -1.05 8.21
CA ILE A 145 2.25 -2.04 7.72
C ILE A 145 3.04 -3.32 7.42
N GLU A 146 2.76 -4.36 8.19
CA GLU A 146 3.34 -5.68 7.98
C GLU A 146 2.77 -6.30 6.70
N GLU A 147 3.62 -7.04 5.98
CA GLU A 147 3.18 -7.87 4.87
C GLU A 147 2.10 -8.86 5.33
N GLN A 148 1.02 -8.95 4.56
CA GLN A 148 -0.01 -9.94 4.74
C GLN A 148 0.32 -11.23 4.00
N VAL A 149 -0.10 -12.35 4.57
CA VAL A 149 0.01 -13.66 3.93
C VAL A 149 -0.60 -13.62 2.53
N ASN A 150 0.19 -13.97 1.52
CA ASN A 150 -0.27 -14.13 0.15
C ASN A 150 -0.67 -15.60 -0.10
N PRO A 151 -1.97 -15.95 -0.21
CA PRO A 151 -2.39 -17.33 -0.46
C PRO A 151 -1.89 -17.86 -1.81
N SER A 152 -1.68 -16.97 -2.78
CA SER A 152 -1.15 -17.35 -4.10
C SER A 152 0.31 -17.79 -4.02
N ALA A 153 1.09 -17.18 -3.13
CA ALA A 153 2.47 -17.58 -2.86
C ALA A 153 2.54 -19.02 -2.33
N GLU A 154 1.68 -19.36 -1.37
CA GLU A 154 1.58 -20.72 -0.81
C GLU A 154 1.24 -21.76 -1.89
N ILE A 155 0.20 -21.50 -2.68
CA ILE A 155 -0.23 -22.39 -3.79
C ILE A 155 0.89 -22.55 -4.82
N ASN A 156 1.59 -21.47 -5.16
CA ASN A 156 2.70 -21.52 -6.11
C ASN A 156 3.89 -22.31 -5.55
N ALA A 157 4.19 -22.17 -4.26
CA ALA A 157 5.21 -22.97 -3.59
C ALA A 157 4.87 -24.46 -3.56
N GLU A 158 3.61 -24.83 -3.34
CA GLU A 158 3.15 -26.22 -3.44
C GLU A 158 3.34 -26.78 -4.85
N ARG A 159 2.99 -26.01 -5.89
CA ARG A 159 3.20 -26.40 -7.29
C ARG A 159 4.67 -26.66 -7.60
N ARG A 160 5.57 -25.74 -7.20
CA ARG A 160 7.02 -25.90 -7.39
C ARG A 160 7.53 -27.19 -6.76
N ARG A 161 7.11 -27.49 -5.53
CA ARG A 161 7.49 -28.75 -4.85
C ARG A 161 6.94 -30.00 -5.55
N ALA A 162 5.73 -29.93 -6.08
CA ALA A 162 5.13 -31.04 -6.82
C ALA A 162 5.84 -31.29 -8.15
N ASP A 163 6.20 -30.23 -8.86
CA ASP A 163 6.95 -30.29 -10.12
C ASP A 163 8.37 -30.86 -9.87
N GLU A 164 9.08 -30.36 -8.85
CA GLU A 164 10.39 -30.88 -8.44
C GLU A 164 10.35 -32.37 -8.05
N ALA A 165 9.30 -32.81 -7.36
CA ALA A 165 9.13 -34.21 -6.98
C ALA A 165 8.79 -35.12 -8.17
N ALA A 166 8.07 -34.61 -9.17
CA ALA A 166 7.75 -35.35 -10.40
C ALA A 166 9.00 -35.53 -11.27
N GLU A 167 9.83 -34.49 -11.40
CA GLU A 167 11.10 -34.55 -12.16
C GLU A 167 12.12 -35.50 -11.53
N ALA A 168 12.15 -35.63 -10.20
CA ALA A 168 13.05 -36.54 -9.49
C ALA A 168 12.62 -38.03 -9.51
N GLY A 169 11.39 -38.33 -9.95
CA GLY A 169 10.82 -39.67 -9.97
C GLY A 169 10.88 -40.39 -11.32
N ASP A 170 11.42 -39.74 -12.36
CA ASP A 170 11.45 -40.23 -13.76
C ASP A 170 12.86 -40.72 -14.19
N ASP A 171 13.76 -41.00 -13.22
CA ASP A 171 15.13 -41.55 -13.40
C ASP A 171 15.26 -43.00 -12.89
#